data_AF-A0A7Y0Q692-F1
#
_entry.id   AF-A0A7Y0Q692-F1
#
_cell.length_a   1.000
_cell.length_b   1.000
_cell.length_c   1.000
_cell.angle_alpha   90.00
_cell.angle_beta   90.00
_cell.angle_gamma   90.00
#
_symmetry.space_group_name_H-M   'P 1'
#
loop_
_entity.id
_entity.type
_entity.pdbx_description
1 polymer ?
#
loop_
_entity_poly.entity_id
_entity_poly.type
_entity_poly.pdbx_seq_one_letter_code
_entity_poly.pdbx_strand_id
1 'polypeptide(L)' 'MTEPLIEKPTPPADGECCDSACNPCVWDNYYSEMQKWRLQQVALKTQQELKSES' A
#
# COMPACT_ATOMS: atom_id res chain seq x y z
N MET A 1 -12.23 -5.62 -17.51
CA MET A 1 -12.41 -5.09 -16.14
C MET A 1 -11.05 -4.54 -15.74
N THR A 2 -10.91 -3.23 -15.56
CA THR A 2 -9.66 -2.64 -15.10
C THR A 2 -9.49 -3.01 -13.63
N GLU A 3 -8.53 -3.87 -13.31
CA GLU A 3 -8.12 -4.09 -11.91
C GLU A 3 -7.67 -2.75 -11.33
N PRO A 4 -8.25 -2.29 -10.21
CA PRO A 4 -7.83 -1.05 -9.60
C PRO A 4 -6.40 -1.20 -9.10
N LEU A 5 -5.49 -0.41 -9.67
CA LEU A 5 -4.16 -0.24 -9.09
C LEU A 5 -4.34 0.40 -7.72
N ILE A 6 -3.85 -0.28 -6.69
CA ILE A 6 -3.74 0.25 -5.35
C ILE A 6 -2.70 1.36 -5.46
N GLU A 7 -3.08 2.56 -5.05
CA GLU A 7 -2.17 3.69 -5.00
C GLU A 7 -1.30 3.59 -3.74
N LYS A 8 -0.09 4.17 -3.78
CA LYS A 8 0.81 4.12 -2.65
C LYS A 8 0.16 4.86 -1.47
N PRO A 9 -0.07 4.20 -0.32
CA PRO A 9 -0.66 4.88 0.82
C PRO A 9 0.27 5.99 1.30
N THR A 10 -0.31 7.09 1.74
CA THR A 10 0.41 8.21 2.34
C THR A 10 0.61 7.94 3.84
N PRO A 11 1.82 8.17 4.37
CA PRO A 11 2.04 8.03 5.80
C PRO A 11 1.19 9.05 6.57
N PRO A 12 0.69 8.69 7.77
CA PRO A 12 -0.01 9.64 8.62
C PRO A 12 0.94 10.77 9.03
N ALA A 13 0.42 11.98 9.21
CA ALA A 13 1.22 13.11 9.69
C ALA A 13 1.62 12.89 11.17
N ASP A 14 2.74 13.48 11.60
CA ASP A 14 3.25 13.38 12.99
C ASP A 14 2.22 13.77 14.07
N GLY A 15 1.19 14.55 13.73
CA GLY A 15 0.10 14.94 14.65
C GLY A 15 -1.11 14.00 14.65
N GLU A 16 -1.22 13.06 13.71
CA GLU A 16 -2.34 12.10 13.65
C GLU A 16 -2.11 10.87 14.51
N CYS A 17 -0.84 10.59 14.84
CA CYS A 17 -0.48 9.54 15.78
C CYS A 17 -0.62 10.08 17.21
N CYS A 18 -1.77 9.83 17.82
CA CYS A 18 -1.96 10.08 19.24
C CYS A 18 -1.16 9.02 20.02
N ASP A 19 0.07 9.37 20.41
CA ASP A 19 1.08 8.57 21.12
C ASP A 19 0.61 7.94 22.45
N SER A 20 -0.67 8.12 22.81
CA SER A 20 -1.31 7.67 24.05
C SER A 20 -2.52 6.77 23.81
N ALA A 21 -2.39 5.76 22.95
CA ALA A 21 -3.33 4.65 22.79
C ALA A 21 -4.64 4.95 22.03
N CYS A 22 -4.59 5.74 20.96
CA CYS A 22 -5.66 5.70 19.96
C CYS A 22 -5.68 4.32 19.29
N ASN A 23 -6.74 3.55 19.52
CA ASN A 23 -7.03 2.32 18.81
C ASN A 23 -8.27 2.52 17.91
N PRO A 24 -8.16 2.25 16.60
CA PRO A 24 -7.02 1.65 15.89
C PRO A 24 -5.87 2.63 15.63
N CYS A 25 -4.62 2.16 15.75
CA CYS A 25 -3.44 2.95 15.42
C CYS A 25 -3.41 3.27 13.92
N VAL A 26 -3.21 4.56 13.60
CA VAL A 26 -3.10 5.02 12.20
C VAL A 26 -1.99 4.30 11.44
N TRP A 27 -0.92 3.92 12.14
CA TRP A 27 0.18 3.17 11.57
C TRP A 27 -0.19 1.74 11.18
N ASP A 28 -1.00 1.04 11.98
CA ASP A 28 -1.43 -0.32 11.65
C ASP A 28 -2.24 -0.34 10.34
N ASN A 29 -3.15 0.62 10.18
CA ASN A 29 -3.89 0.77 8.93
C ASN A 29 -2.96 1.11 7.75
N TYR A 30 -2.05 2.06 7.94
CA TYR A 30 -1.05 2.41 6.92
C TYR A 30 -0.21 1.20 6.51
N TYR A 31 0.32 0.43 7.46
CA TYR A 31 1.13 -0.74 7.16
C TYR A 31 0.34 -1.84 6.45
N SER A 32 -0.93 -2.03 6.81
CA SER A 32 -1.83 -2.99 6.15
C SER A 32 -2.04 -2.64 4.67
N GLU A 33 -2.37 -1.38 4.38
CA GLU A 33 -2.55 -0.91 3.00
C GLU A 33 -1.24 -0.93 2.22
N MET A 34 -0.13 -0.57 2.89
CA MET A 34 1.19 -0.52 2.27
C MET A 34 1.70 -1.92 1.92
N GLN A 35 1.35 -2.94 2.72
CA GLN A 35 1.61 -4.34 2.39
C GLN A 35 0.87 -4.78 1.13
N LYS A 36 -0.42 -4.45 1.00
CA LYS A 36 -1.22 -4.75 -0.20
C LYS A 36 -0.62 -4.07 -1.44
N TRP A 37 -0.25 -2.80 -1.31
CA TRP A 37 0.42 -2.06 -2.37
C TRP A 37 1.72 -2.73 -2.83
N ARG A 38 2.60 -3.12 -1.90
CA ARG A 38 3.86 -3.82 -2.23
C ARG A 38 3.62 -5.12 -2.99
N LEU A 39 2.67 -5.94 -2.54
CA LEU A 39 2.32 -7.19 -3.22
C LEU A 39 1.83 -6.94 -4.64
N GLN A 40 1.01 -5.92 -4.83
CA GLN A 40 0.54 -5.53 -6.16
C GLN A 40 1.70 -5.04 -7.05
N GLN A 41 2.61 -4.22 -6.54
CA GLN A 41 3.77 -3.74 -7.31
C GLN A 41 4.65 -4.89 -7.81
N VAL A 42 4.85 -5.91 -6.98
CA VAL A 42 5.60 -7.11 -7.38
C VAL A 42 4.87 -7.84 -8.50
N ALA A 43 3.56 -8.08 -8.35
CA ALA A 43 2.75 -8.73 -9.38
C ALA A 43 2.75 -7.93 -10.69
N LEU A 44 2.63 -6.60 -10.61
CA LEU A 44 2.64 -5.71 -11.78
C LEU A 44 4.00 -5.72 -12.47
N LYS A 45 5.12 -5.69 -11.73
CA LYS A 45 6.45 -5.82 -12.33
C LYS A 45 6.60 -7.13 -13.09
N THR A 46 6.24 -8.25 -12.45
CA THR A 46 6.29 -9.57 -13.11
C THR A 46 5.41 -9.61 -14.36
N GLN A 47 4.19 -9.07 -14.29
CA GLN A 47 3.28 -8.99 -15.43
C GLN A 47 3.79 -8.06 -16.53
N GLN A 48 4.43 -6.94 -16.16
CA GLN A 48 5.05 -6.03 -17.11
C GLN A 48 6.21 -6.68 -17.83
N GLU A 49 7.12 -7.34 -17.11
CA GLU A 49 8.24 -8.09 -17.69
C GLU A 49 7.74 -9.15 -18.68
N LEU A 50 6.73 -9.94 -18.29
CA LEU A 50 6.10 -10.93 -19.17
C LEU A 50 5.45 -10.32 -20.42
N LYS A 51 4.81 -9.15 -20.29
CA LYS A 51 4.17 -8.45 -21.43
C LYS A 51 5.16 -7.77 -22.36
N SER A 52 6.29 -7.29 -21.86
CA SER A 52 7.31 -6.62 -22.68
C SER A 52 8.16 -7.59 -23.51
N GLU A 53 8.10 -8.89 -23.20
CA GLU A 53 8.82 -9.96 -23.91
C GLU A 53 7.88 -10.78 -24.82
N SER A 54 6.74 -10.21 -25.24
CA SER A 54 5.76 -10.81 -26.16
C SER A 54 5.53 -9.97 -27.41
#